data_AF-A0A6M0CMY3-F1
#
_entry.id   AF-A0A6M0CMY3-F1
#
_cell.length_a   1.000
_cell.length_b   1.000
_cell.length_c   1.000
_cell.angle_alpha   90.00
_cell.angle_beta   90.00
_cell.angle_gamma   90.00
#
_symmetry.space_group_name_H-M   'P 1'
#
loop_
_entity.id
_entity.type
_entity.pdbx_description
1 polymer ?
#
loop_
_entity_poly.entity_id
_entity_poly.type
_entity_poly.pdbx_seq_one_letter_code
_entity_poly.pdbx_strand_id
1 'polypeptide(L)'
;MKSKKVICIFLLMIGFNFSCQNSKKTDTNTTAEKTLVVERGAFHYDVFTIKNDSIFFEPKQIREGATSRYYTPFGKKLSKERLDAFFSLLDSDSFMMLNDHYDSNKSDNSILVVTYTFGDNSKTITCEDFERNCPNVMQYIEQHMIRLSGKDLKRINLPG
;
A
#
# COMPACT_ATOMS: atom_id res chain seq x y z
N MET A 1 -74.29 -30.94 -21.41
CA MET A 1 -73.90 -30.29 -20.16
C MET A 1 -72.71 -29.37 -20.44
N LYS A 2 -72.84 -28.09 -20.08
CA LYS A 2 -71.85 -26.98 -20.10
C LYS A 2 -71.32 -26.44 -21.45
N SER A 3 -71.91 -25.30 -21.80
CA SER A 3 -71.50 -24.26 -22.75
C SER A 3 -70.33 -23.40 -22.22
N LYS A 4 -69.60 -22.73 -23.13
CA LYS A 4 -69.01 -21.36 -23.04
C LYS A 4 -68.24 -21.08 -24.36
N LYS A 5 -68.81 -20.35 -25.32
CA LYS A 5 -68.67 -18.89 -25.62
C LYS A 5 -67.22 -18.36 -25.71
N VAL A 6 -66.77 -18.15 -26.95
CA VAL A 6 -66.10 -17.00 -27.60
C VAL A 6 -65.41 -15.95 -26.70
N ILE A 7 -64.19 -15.51 -27.07
CA ILE A 7 -63.78 -14.10 -27.33
C ILE A 7 -62.33 -14.05 -27.84
N CYS A 8 -62.14 -13.47 -29.04
CA CYS A 8 -60.87 -12.99 -29.58
C CYS A 8 -60.50 -11.67 -28.93
N ILE A 9 -59.25 -11.48 -28.48
CA ILE A 9 -58.61 -10.14 -28.41
C ILE A 9 -57.12 -10.28 -28.79
N PHE A 10 -56.82 -9.87 -30.02
CA PHE A 10 -55.55 -9.25 -30.40
C PHE A 10 -55.45 -7.91 -29.66
N LEU A 11 -54.33 -7.57 -29.00
CA LEU A 11 -53.90 -6.16 -28.85
C LEU A 11 -52.47 -6.04 -28.27
N LEU A 12 -51.63 -5.48 -29.13
CA LEU A 12 -50.54 -4.52 -28.89
C LEU A 12 -49.27 -4.92 -28.15
N MET A 13 -48.25 -5.12 -28.98
CA MET A 13 -46.89 -4.57 -28.82
C MET A 13 -46.89 -3.20 -28.13
N ILE A 14 -46.25 -3.15 -26.96
CA ILE A 14 -45.57 -1.93 -26.49
C ILE A 14 -44.10 -2.31 -26.41
N GLY A 15 -43.37 -1.97 -27.48
CA GLY A 15 -41.93 -1.95 -27.46
C GLY A 15 -41.47 -0.93 -26.44
N PHE A 16 -40.91 -1.40 -25.33
CA PHE A 16 -40.08 -0.56 -24.48
C PHE A 16 -38.82 -0.21 -25.26
N ASN A 17 -38.86 0.92 -25.96
CA ASN A 17 -37.67 1.67 -26.29
C ASN A 17 -37.12 2.24 -24.98
N PHE A 18 -36.41 1.41 -24.21
CA PHE A 18 -35.42 1.94 -23.28
C PHE A 18 -34.27 2.47 -24.13
N SER A 19 -34.42 3.72 -24.56
CA SER A 19 -33.29 4.56 -24.90
C SER A 19 -32.52 4.76 -23.60
N CYS A 20 -31.64 3.79 -23.27
CA CYS A 20 -30.56 4.03 -22.35
C CYS A 20 -29.68 5.07 -23.02
N GLN A 21 -29.93 6.32 -22.68
CA GLN A 21 -28.98 7.39 -22.88
C GLN A 21 -27.65 6.90 -22.33
N ASN A 22 -26.68 6.75 -23.23
CA ASN A 22 -25.27 6.64 -22.88
C ASN A 22 -24.88 7.98 -22.24
N SER A 23 -25.19 8.18 -20.95
CA SER A 23 -24.31 8.99 -20.15
C SER A 23 -23.03 8.16 -20.06
N LYS A 24 -22.05 8.49 -20.90
CA LYS A 24 -20.67 8.29 -20.48
C LYS A 24 -20.54 9.13 -19.21
N LYS A 25 -20.83 8.52 -18.06
CA LYS A 25 -20.15 8.91 -16.84
C LYS A 25 -18.69 8.74 -17.20
N THR A 26 -18.03 9.85 -17.44
CA THR A 26 -16.60 9.92 -17.23
C THR A 26 -16.44 9.65 -15.75
N ASP A 27 -16.40 8.38 -15.39
CA ASP A 27 -15.79 7.94 -14.15
C ASP A 27 -14.33 8.37 -14.33
N THR A 28 -14.03 9.60 -13.91
CA THR A 28 -12.74 9.88 -13.32
C THR A 28 -12.65 8.95 -12.11
N ASN A 29 -12.30 7.69 -12.37
CA ASN A 29 -11.71 6.80 -11.39
C ASN A 29 -10.35 7.41 -11.06
N THR A 30 -10.39 8.53 -10.33
CA THR A 30 -9.22 9.11 -9.68
C THR A 30 -8.87 8.08 -8.62
N THR A 31 -8.03 7.12 -8.99
CA THR A 31 -7.53 6.12 -8.06
C THR A 31 -6.84 6.89 -6.96
N ALA A 32 -7.36 6.82 -5.74
CA ALA A 32 -6.83 7.62 -4.64
C ALA A 32 -5.33 7.38 -4.49
N GLU A 33 -4.58 8.47 -4.34
CA GLU A 33 -3.11 8.42 -4.28
C GLU A 33 -2.68 7.53 -3.11
N LYS A 34 -1.71 6.64 -3.38
CA LYS A 34 -1.14 5.72 -2.40
C LYS A 34 0.30 6.10 -2.13
N THR A 35 0.64 6.27 -0.86
CA THR A 35 2.02 6.50 -0.41
C THR A 35 2.33 5.54 0.73
N LEU A 36 3.54 4.99 0.73
CA LEU A 36 4.04 4.17 1.84
C LEU A 36 5.41 4.70 2.26
N VAL A 37 5.55 5.00 3.55
CA VAL A 37 6.81 5.38 4.18
C VAL A 37 7.20 4.29 5.17
N VAL A 38 8.44 3.81 5.08
CA VAL A 38 9.02 2.80 5.97
C VAL A 38 10.31 3.33 6.55
N GLU A 39 10.33 3.56 7.85
CA GLU A 39 11.47 4.06 8.61
C GLU A 39 12.04 2.94 9.48
N ARG A 40 13.37 2.80 9.50
CA ARG A 40 14.04 1.70 10.22
C ARG A 40 15.11 2.22 11.16
N GLY A 41 15.28 1.53 12.29
CA GLY A 41 16.36 1.74 13.27
C GLY A 41 15.94 2.62 14.44
N ALA A 42 16.61 2.49 15.60
CA ALA A 42 16.28 3.26 16.81
C ALA A 42 17.19 4.48 17.05
N PHE A 43 18.46 4.36 16.65
CA PHE A 43 19.47 5.44 16.77
C PHE A 43 19.98 5.89 15.39
N HIS A 44 19.82 5.02 14.39
CA HIS A 44 20.34 5.16 13.03
C HIS A 44 19.21 4.91 12.05
N TYR A 45 18.62 5.99 11.56
CA TYR A 45 17.42 5.89 10.75
C TYR A 45 17.77 5.83 9.27
N ASP A 46 17.04 5.03 8.52
CA ASP A 46 16.86 5.25 7.10
C ASP A 46 15.39 5.16 6.74
N VAL A 47 15.06 5.75 5.60
CA VAL A 47 13.68 5.87 5.15
C VAL A 47 13.56 5.34 3.74
N PHE A 48 12.56 4.50 3.51
CA PHE A 48 12.10 4.16 2.17
C PHE A 48 10.72 4.77 1.95
N THR A 49 10.53 5.38 0.79
CA THR A 49 9.24 5.98 0.42
C THR A 49 8.81 5.45 -0.93
N ILE A 50 7.60 4.90 -1.03
CA ILE A 50 6.91 4.71 -2.32
C ILE A 50 5.93 5.84 -2.47
N LYS A 51 6.06 6.60 -3.55
CA LYS A 51 5.12 7.63 -3.97
C LYS A 51 4.96 7.57 -5.49
N ASN A 52 3.73 7.62 -5.95
CA ASN A 52 3.39 7.42 -7.37
C ASN A 52 3.94 6.07 -7.89
N ASP A 53 4.72 6.11 -8.97
CA ASP A 53 5.33 4.95 -9.59
C ASP A 53 6.78 4.71 -9.13
N SER A 54 7.22 5.33 -8.03
CA SER A 54 8.63 5.42 -7.68
C SER A 54 8.90 5.04 -6.22
N ILE A 55 10.00 4.33 -6.00
CA ILE A 55 10.57 4.07 -4.68
C ILE A 55 11.81 4.93 -4.48
N PHE A 56 11.93 5.50 -3.29
CA PHE A 56 13.04 6.34 -2.85
C PHE A 56 13.65 5.74 -1.59
N PHE A 57 14.92 6.05 -1.37
CA PHE A 57 15.63 5.77 -0.13
C PHE A 57 16.45 6.97 0.29
N GLU A 58 16.33 7.30 1.55
CA GLU A 58 16.94 8.46 2.18
C GLU A 58 17.65 8.00 3.46
N PRO A 59 19.00 8.00 3.49
CA PRO A 59 19.73 7.70 4.71
C PRO A 59 19.72 8.90 5.67
N LYS A 60 19.64 8.67 6.98
CA LYS A 60 19.72 9.76 7.99
C LYS A 60 21.02 10.54 7.92
N GLN A 61 22.12 9.86 7.61
CA GLN A 61 23.42 10.49 7.42
C GLN A 61 23.82 10.37 5.95
N ILE A 62 24.06 11.51 5.33
CA ILE A 62 24.78 11.58 4.07
C ILE A 62 26.24 11.86 4.43
N ARG A 63 27.15 11.03 3.92
CA ARG A 63 28.59 11.24 4.06
C ARG A 63 29.18 11.58 2.71
N GLU A 64 29.68 12.81 2.55
CA GLU A 64 30.35 13.22 1.33
C GLU A 64 31.55 12.30 1.05
N GLY A 65 31.67 11.85 -0.21
CA GLY A 65 32.71 10.90 -0.62
C GLY A 65 32.48 9.44 -0.19
N ALA A 66 31.43 9.13 0.59
CA ALA A 66 31.10 7.76 0.92
C ALA A 66 30.47 7.05 -0.30
N THR A 67 31.06 5.94 -0.71
CA THR A 67 30.56 5.07 -1.79
C THR A 67 29.62 3.98 -1.30
N SER A 68 29.47 3.84 0.02
CA SER A 68 28.63 2.81 0.62
C SER A 68 27.16 3.11 0.37
N ARG A 69 26.43 2.08 -0.08
CA ARG A 69 24.99 2.11 -0.39
C ARG A 69 24.09 2.60 0.76
N TYR A 70 24.62 2.62 1.98
CA TYR A 70 23.95 3.08 3.20
C TYR A 70 24.01 4.60 3.42
N TYR A 71 24.85 5.34 2.67
CA TYR A 71 24.97 6.80 2.77
C TYR A 71 24.54 7.53 1.50
N THR A 72 24.13 6.79 0.47
CA THR A 72 23.79 7.33 -0.85
C THR A 72 22.28 7.22 -1.08
N PRO A 73 21.57 8.36 -1.20
CA PRO A 73 20.15 8.34 -1.56
C PRO A 73 19.95 7.77 -2.96
N PHE A 74 18.78 7.23 -3.25
CA PHE A 74 18.40 6.87 -4.63
C PHE A 74 16.89 6.97 -4.84
N GLY A 75 16.51 7.02 -6.11
CA GLY A 75 15.13 6.83 -6.56
C GLY A 75 15.09 5.90 -7.77
N LYS A 76 14.02 5.11 -7.90
CA LYS A 76 13.81 4.22 -9.04
C LYS A 76 12.32 4.07 -9.33
N LYS A 77 11.97 4.04 -10.62
CA LYS A 77 10.63 3.67 -11.06
C LYS A 77 10.35 2.18 -10.89
N LEU A 78 9.16 1.88 -10.44
CA LEU A 78 8.59 0.54 -10.32
C LEU A 78 7.51 0.35 -11.38
N SER A 79 7.39 -0.88 -11.88
CA SER A 79 6.27 -1.25 -12.74
C SER A 79 4.97 -1.22 -11.96
N LYS A 80 3.89 -0.80 -12.61
CA LYS A 80 2.53 -0.81 -12.03
C LYS A 80 2.14 -2.14 -11.40
N GLU A 81 2.42 -3.27 -12.07
CA GLU A 81 2.12 -4.61 -11.56
C GLU A 81 2.73 -4.89 -10.18
N ARG A 82 4.01 -4.53 -9.99
CA ARG A 82 4.72 -4.70 -8.70
C ARG A 82 4.12 -3.83 -7.60
N LEU A 83 3.73 -2.60 -7.94
CA LEU A 83 3.11 -1.68 -6.99
C LEU A 83 1.70 -2.12 -6.60
N ASP A 84 0.89 -2.51 -7.58
CA ASP A 84 -0.48 -2.98 -7.36
C ASP A 84 -0.47 -4.24 -6.47
N ALA A 85 0.43 -5.20 -6.73
CA ALA A 85 0.59 -6.38 -5.89
C ALA A 85 1.00 -6.01 -4.45
N PHE A 86 1.93 -5.07 -4.28
CA PHE A 86 2.38 -4.67 -2.96
C PHE A 86 1.32 -3.89 -2.17
N PHE A 87 0.63 -2.95 -2.81
CA PHE A 87 -0.45 -2.21 -2.16
C PHE A 87 -1.67 -3.08 -1.84
N SER A 88 -1.94 -4.14 -2.61
CA SER A 88 -3.03 -5.07 -2.27
C SER A 88 -2.85 -5.75 -0.89
N LEU A 89 -1.60 -5.92 -0.44
CA LEU A 89 -1.32 -6.41 0.92
C LEU A 89 -1.68 -5.36 1.98
N LEU A 90 -1.37 -4.09 1.70
CA LEU A 90 -1.65 -2.97 2.62
C LEU A 90 -3.14 -2.67 2.70
N ASP A 91 -3.86 -2.83 1.58
CA ASP A 91 -5.32 -2.71 1.52
C ASP A 91 -6.04 -3.85 2.25
N SER A 92 -5.33 -4.92 2.61
CA SER A 92 -5.94 -6.05 3.31
C SER A 92 -6.25 -5.71 4.76
N ASP A 93 -7.29 -6.37 5.30
CA ASP A 93 -7.64 -6.29 6.72
C ASP A 93 -6.45 -6.60 7.64
N SER A 94 -5.48 -7.38 7.17
CA SER A 94 -4.31 -7.78 7.96
C SER A 94 -3.42 -6.60 8.37
N PHE A 95 -3.30 -5.55 7.55
CA PHE A 95 -2.56 -4.34 7.92
C PHE A 95 -3.47 -3.34 8.62
N MET A 96 -4.68 -3.15 8.10
CA MET A 96 -5.62 -2.14 8.62
C MET A 96 -6.09 -2.44 10.06
N MET A 97 -6.17 -3.70 10.45
CA MET A 97 -6.60 -4.12 11.79
C MET A 97 -5.46 -4.19 12.82
N LEU A 98 -4.21 -3.93 12.44
CA LEU A 98 -3.13 -3.91 13.42
C LEU A 98 -3.30 -2.76 14.42
N ASN A 99 -2.81 -2.98 15.64
CA ASN A 99 -2.57 -1.90 16.59
C ASN A 99 -1.58 -0.90 16.01
N ASP A 100 -1.70 0.36 16.42
CA ASP A 100 -0.80 1.42 15.96
C ASP A 100 0.58 1.35 16.64
N HIS A 101 0.71 0.61 17.75
CA HIS A 101 1.97 0.49 18.49
C HIS A 101 2.20 -0.92 19.07
N TYR A 102 3.46 -1.36 19.05
CA TYR A 102 3.94 -2.63 19.62
C TYR A 102 5.23 -2.39 20.41
N ASP A 103 5.12 -2.50 21.74
CA ASP A 103 6.20 -2.25 22.68
C ASP A 103 7.23 -3.39 22.79
N SER A 104 8.45 -3.02 23.20
CA SER A 104 9.50 -3.95 23.59
C SER A 104 10.17 -3.48 24.87
N ASN A 105 10.26 -4.36 25.87
CA ASN A 105 10.89 -4.06 27.15
C ASN A 105 12.43 -4.15 27.13
N LYS A 106 13.04 -3.99 25.96
CA LYS A 106 14.49 -4.11 25.74
C LYS A 106 15.13 -2.75 25.50
N SER A 107 16.41 -2.65 25.84
CA SER A 107 17.19 -1.43 25.66
C SER A 107 17.83 -1.34 24.28
N ASP A 108 18.05 -2.48 23.63
CA ASP A 108 18.59 -2.63 22.27
C ASP A 108 17.44 -2.79 21.26
N ASN A 109 16.72 -1.70 21.05
CA ASN A 109 15.54 -1.71 20.19
C ASN A 109 15.91 -1.45 18.72
N SER A 110 15.19 -2.12 17.82
CA SER A 110 15.36 -2.03 16.37
C SER A 110 14.07 -1.49 15.77
N ILE A 111 13.81 -0.20 15.94
CA ILE A 111 12.50 0.39 15.62
C ILE A 111 12.14 0.15 14.14
N LEU A 112 10.85 -0.06 13.88
CA LEU A 112 10.24 -0.03 12.56
C LEU A 112 9.00 0.85 12.63
N VAL A 113 8.91 1.85 11.76
CA VAL A 113 7.69 2.65 11.57
C VAL A 113 7.22 2.47 10.14
N VAL A 114 5.94 2.15 9.96
CA VAL A 114 5.31 2.07 8.65
C VAL A 114 4.12 3.02 8.63
N THR A 115 4.15 3.98 7.72
CA THR A 115 3.04 4.90 7.48
C THR A 115 2.48 4.64 6.09
N TYR A 116 1.22 4.21 6.03
CA TYR A 116 0.50 4.00 4.78
C TYR A 116 -0.60 5.04 4.62
N THR A 117 -0.57 5.77 3.51
CA THR A 117 -1.56 6.79 3.15
C THR A 117 -2.33 6.36 1.90
N PHE A 118 -3.65 6.43 1.95
CA PHE A 118 -4.55 6.15 0.84
C PHE A 118 -5.64 7.23 0.76
N GLY A 119 -5.52 8.12 -0.23
CA GLY A 119 -6.34 9.33 -0.30
C GLY A 119 -6.11 10.20 0.93
N ASP A 120 -7.19 10.55 1.63
CA ASP A 120 -7.14 11.37 2.85
C ASP A 120 -6.90 10.56 4.14
N ASN A 121 -6.86 9.23 4.04
CA ASN A 121 -6.65 8.36 5.19
C ASN A 121 -5.17 8.02 5.35
N SER A 122 -4.71 7.96 6.60
CA SER A 122 -3.36 7.51 6.94
C SER A 122 -3.39 6.60 8.15
N LYS A 123 -2.58 5.54 8.13
CA LYS A 123 -2.35 4.65 9.27
C LYS A 123 -0.85 4.53 9.49
N THR A 124 -0.41 4.80 10.71
CA THR A 124 0.98 4.65 11.14
C THR A 124 1.04 3.56 12.18
N ILE A 125 1.96 2.61 11.99
CA ILE A 125 2.22 1.52 12.92
C ILE A 125 3.68 1.58 13.33
N THR A 126 3.94 1.53 14.62
CA THR A 126 5.27 1.53 15.21
C THR A 126 5.52 0.21 15.93
N CYS A 127 6.63 -0.44 15.59
CA CYS A 127 7.23 -1.50 16.39
C CYS A 127 8.48 -0.94 17.05
N GLU A 128 8.58 -1.00 18.37
CA GLU A 128 9.81 -0.61 19.07
C GLU A 128 10.97 -1.55 18.74
N ASP A 129 10.65 -2.81 18.46
CA ASP A 129 11.63 -3.83 18.12
C ASP A 129 11.17 -4.66 16.94
N PHE A 130 11.88 -4.54 15.83
CA PHE A 130 11.58 -5.25 14.59
C PHE A 130 11.61 -6.77 14.74
N GLU A 131 12.55 -7.30 15.53
CA GLU A 131 12.73 -8.75 15.66
C GLU A 131 11.78 -9.35 16.69
N ARG A 132 11.38 -8.55 17.69
CA ARG A 132 10.62 -9.00 18.86
C ARG A 132 9.32 -8.22 18.99
N ASN A 133 8.20 -8.93 19.05
CA ASN A 133 6.85 -8.35 19.18
C ASN A 133 6.36 -7.49 17.99
N CYS A 134 7.12 -7.38 16.89
CA CYS A 134 6.61 -6.76 15.67
C CYS A 134 5.81 -7.77 14.81
N PRO A 135 4.58 -7.44 14.38
CA PRO A 135 3.78 -8.34 13.55
C PRO A 135 4.49 -8.78 12.26
N ASN A 136 4.26 -10.03 11.84
CA ASN A 136 4.88 -10.58 10.62
C ASN A 136 4.59 -9.74 9.37
N VAL A 137 3.42 -9.11 9.28
CA VAL A 137 3.07 -8.25 8.13
C VAL A 137 3.95 -7.00 8.08
N MET A 138 4.31 -6.42 9.23
CA MET A 138 5.22 -5.27 9.32
C MET A 138 6.64 -5.68 8.90
N GLN A 139 7.09 -6.84 9.37
CA GLN A 139 8.39 -7.38 8.96
C GLN A 139 8.45 -7.67 7.46
N TYR A 140 7.36 -8.23 6.91
CA TYR A 140 7.22 -8.47 5.48
C TYR A 140 7.28 -7.16 4.69
N ILE A 141 6.56 -6.12 5.13
CA ILE A 141 6.54 -4.80 4.47
C ILE A 141 7.96 -4.26 4.33
N GLU A 142 8.77 -4.27 5.41
CA GLU A 142 10.15 -3.84 5.33
C GLU A 142 10.97 -4.66 4.32
N GLN A 143 10.93 -6.00 4.46
CA GLN A 143 11.69 -6.88 3.57
C GLN A 143 11.29 -6.68 2.10
N HIS A 144 10.00 -6.43 1.84
CA HIS A 144 9.49 -6.18 0.51
C HIS A 144 9.94 -4.81 -0.01
N MET A 145 9.97 -3.77 0.82
CA MET A 145 10.53 -2.46 0.46
C MET A 145 12.00 -2.56 0.05
N ILE A 146 12.82 -3.27 0.82
CA ILE A 146 14.22 -3.53 0.51
C ILE A 146 14.34 -4.26 -0.84
N ARG A 147 13.53 -5.30 -1.07
CA ARG A 147 13.52 -6.03 -2.35
C ARG A 147 13.11 -5.15 -3.54
N LEU A 148 12.06 -4.34 -3.40
CA LEU A 148 11.60 -3.41 -4.44
C LEU A 148 12.67 -2.34 -4.74
N SER A 149 13.36 -1.88 -3.70
CA SER A 149 14.45 -0.91 -3.82
C SER A 149 15.62 -1.45 -4.66
N GLY A 150 15.82 -2.78 -4.65
CA GLY A 150 17.00 -3.42 -5.23
C GLY A 150 18.28 -3.16 -4.45
N LYS A 151 18.22 -2.43 -3.32
CA LYS A 151 19.34 -2.30 -2.39
C LYS A 151 19.26 -3.42 -1.36
N ASP A 152 20.29 -4.23 -1.27
CA ASP A 152 20.46 -5.28 -0.25
C ASP A 152 20.82 -4.69 1.13
N LEU A 153 20.03 -3.74 1.65
CA LEU A 153 20.33 -3.05 2.92
C LEU A 153 19.93 -3.90 4.12
N LYS A 154 20.92 -4.25 4.95
CA LYS A 154 20.72 -5.03 6.17
C LYS A 154 20.70 -4.12 7.40
N ARG A 155 19.76 -4.36 8.32
CA ARG A 155 19.63 -3.60 9.58
C ARG A 155 20.92 -3.55 10.40
N ILE A 156 21.64 -4.68 10.50
CA ILE A 156 22.92 -4.78 11.24
C ILE A 156 24.04 -3.87 10.71
N ASN A 157 23.90 -3.34 9.49
CA ASN A 157 24.87 -2.47 8.85
C ASN A 157 24.36 -1.03 8.72
N LEU A 158 23.22 -0.71 9.36
CA LEU A 158 22.72 0.66 9.38
C LEU A 158 23.76 1.56 10.04
N PRO A 159 24.10 2.68 9.40
CA PRO A 159 25.25 3.46 9.81
C PRO A 159 25.03 4.25 11.09
N GLY A 160 25.94 4.02 12.05
CA GLY A 160 26.21 4.80 13.24
C GLY A 160 26.87 3.94 14.29
#